data_AF-A0A0F9A5V0-F1
#
_entry.id   AF-A0A0F9A5V0-F1
#
_cell.length_a   1.000
_cell.length_b   1.000
_cell.length_c   1.000
_cell.angle_alpha   90.00
_cell.angle_beta   90.00
_cell.angle_gamma   90.00
#
_symmetry.space_group_name_H-M   'P 1'
#
loop_
_entity.id
_entity.type
_entity.pdbx_description
1 polymer ?
#
loop_
_entity_poly.entity_id
_entity_poly.type
_entity_poly.pdbx_seq_one_letter_code
_entity_poly.pdbx_strand_id
1 'polypeptide(L)'
;MTDLISKLTTFFKVSLWHELPEKSHLLMRFLINWLRVTYIMVRELATGDLNLRAMSLVYTTLLSLVPLIAVAFSVLKAFGVHNQIEPVLLSIFEPLGARGQEITVSIIGFVENVKVG
;
A
#
# COMPACT_ATOMS: atom_id res chain seq x y z
N MET A 1 21.86 -2.23 34.08
CA MET A 1 21.59 -2.34 32.63
C MET A 1 20.40 -1.47 32.18
N THR A 2 19.56 -0.98 33.09
CA THR A 2 18.41 -0.08 32.84
C THR A 2 18.77 1.41 32.73
N ASP A 3 19.94 1.84 33.25
CA ASP A 3 20.39 3.25 33.23
C ASP A 3 20.86 3.78 31.86
N LEU A 4 21.27 2.90 30.94
CA LEU A 4 21.73 3.32 29.61
C LEU A 4 20.57 3.75 28.71
N ILE A 5 19.41 3.11 28.87
CA ILE A 5 18.20 3.37 28.07
C ILE A 5 17.55 4.69 28.51
N SER A 6 17.56 4.99 29.81
CA SER A 6 17.06 6.27 30.35
C SER A 6 18.00 7.44 30.00
N LYS A 7 19.33 7.24 30.00
CA LYS A 7 20.28 8.28 29.56
C LYS A 7 20.18 8.58 28.07
N LEU A 8 20.02 7.56 27.22
CA LEU A 8 19.79 7.79 25.79
C LEU A 8 18.50 8.58 25.55
N THR A 9 17.39 8.18 26.16
CA THR A 9 16.12 8.89 25.98
C THR A 9 16.17 10.33 26.51
N THR A 10 16.87 10.59 27.61
CA THR A 10 17.00 11.95 28.18
C THR A 10 17.93 12.84 27.34
N PHE A 11 19.04 12.29 26.84
CA PHE A 11 19.98 13.02 25.97
C PHE A 11 19.33 13.43 24.64
N PHE A 12 18.52 12.53 24.05
CA PHE A 12 17.85 12.78 22.78
C PHE A 12 16.65 13.74 22.89
N LYS A 13 15.97 13.79 24.05
CA LYS A 13 14.81 14.65 24.28
C LYS A 13 15.18 16.11 24.58
N VAL A 14 16.36 16.36 25.16
CA VAL A 14 16.81 17.71 25.58
C VAL A 14 17.88 18.29 24.65
N SER A 15 18.83 17.48 24.16
CA SER A 15 19.96 17.98 23.37
C SER A 15 19.65 18.17 21.88
N LEU A 16 18.61 17.52 21.36
CA LEU A 16 18.30 17.52 19.93
C LEU A 16 17.39 18.69 19.52
N TRP A 17 16.83 19.41 20.49
CA TRP A 17 15.97 20.59 20.30
C TRP A 17 16.63 21.92 20.70
N HIS A 18 17.84 21.91 21.27
CA HIS A 18 18.61 23.13 21.49
C HIS A 18 19.25 23.61 20.17
N GLU A 19 19.17 24.92 19.91
CA GLU A 19 19.69 25.54 18.69
C GLU A 19 21.20 25.26 18.54
N LEU A 20 21.55 24.59 17.45
CA LEU A 20 22.92 24.28 17.10
C LEU A 20 23.70 25.59 16.87
N PRO A 21 24.81 25.84 17.57
CA PRO A 21 25.63 27.04 17.38
C PRO A 21 26.10 27.13 15.92
N GLU A 22 26.03 28.32 15.33
CA GLU A 22 26.32 28.64 13.91
C GLU A 22 27.71 28.20 13.36
N LYS A 23 28.58 27.60 14.19
CA LYS A 23 29.96 27.23 13.85
C LYS A 23 30.24 25.73 13.98
N SER A 24 29.35 24.86 13.51
CA SER A 24 29.61 23.41 13.45
C SER A 24 29.51 22.84 12.03
N HIS A 25 30.42 21.90 11.72
CA HIS A 25 30.57 21.25 10.42
C HIS A 25 29.22 20.77 9.84
N LEU A 26 28.99 21.03 8.55
CA LEU A 26 27.77 20.66 7.80
C LEU A 26 27.33 19.20 8.00
N LEU A 27 28.28 18.29 8.21
CA LEU A 27 28.05 16.88 8.52
C LEU A 27 27.32 16.66 9.85
N MET A 28 27.65 17.42 10.89
CA MET A 28 27.01 17.30 12.21
C MET A 28 25.54 17.76 12.13
N ARG A 29 25.28 18.84 11.39
CA ARG A 29 23.92 19.32 11.13
C ARG A 29 23.09 18.30 10.36
N PHE A 30 23.69 17.65 9.36
CA PHE A 30 23.03 16.58 8.60
C PHE A 30 22.67 15.39 9.50
N LEU A 31 23.62 14.93 10.32
CA LEU A 31 23.43 13.79 11.21
C LEU A 31 22.31 14.06 12.24
N ILE A 32 22.27 15.26 12.82
CA ILE A 32 21.25 15.64 13.81
C ILE A 32 19.86 15.76 13.17
N ASN A 33 19.76 16.35 11.97
CA ASN A 33 18.49 16.40 11.24
C ASN A 33 17.98 15.00 10.91
N TRP A 34 18.87 14.11 10.48
CA TRP A 34 18.53 12.72 10.16
C TRP A 34 18.04 11.97 11.42
N LEU A 35 18.70 12.20 12.55
CA LEU A 35 18.29 11.65 13.86
C LEU A 35 16.93 12.21 14.31
N ARG A 36 16.66 13.51 14.07
CA ARG A 36 15.36 14.16 14.36
C ARG A 36 14.22 13.51 13.59
N VAL A 37 14.39 13.36 12.28
CA VAL A 37 13.39 12.75 11.40
C VAL A 37 13.14 11.31 11.80
N THR A 38 14.20 10.54 12.03
CA THR A 38 14.10 9.14 12.47
C THR A 38 13.35 9.01 13.79
N TYR A 39 13.64 9.89 14.76
CA TYR A 39 12.93 9.89 16.05
C TYR A 39 11.43 10.22 15.91
N ILE A 40 11.08 11.23 15.09
CA ILE A 40 9.67 11.57 14.83
C ILE A 40 8.95 10.40 14.17
N MET A 41 9.57 9.80 13.16
CA MET A 41 9.02 8.63 12.46
C MET A 41 8.77 7.47 13.42
N VAL A 42 9.76 7.09 14.25
CA VAL A 42 9.62 6.01 15.24
C VAL A 42 8.56 6.32 16.28
N ARG A 43 8.49 7.57 16.75
CA ARG A 43 7.46 8.01 17.71
C ARG A 43 6.07 7.92 17.10
N GLU A 44 5.87 8.40 15.87
CA GLU A 44 4.58 8.33 15.17
C GLU A 44 4.15 6.87 14.95
N LEU A 45 5.09 6.01 14.52
CA LEU A 45 4.87 4.56 14.38
C LEU A 45 4.46 3.92 15.71
N ALA A 46 5.10 4.30 16.83
CA ALA A 46 4.81 3.75 18.16
C ALA A 46 3.50 4.27 18.78
N THR A 47 3.04 5.48 18.42
CA THR A 47 1.76 6.04 18.89
C THR A 47 0.53 5.30 18.34
N GLY A 48 0.69 4.42 17.35
CA GLY A 48 -0.36 3.47 16.94
C GLY A 48 -1.40 4.00 15.93
N ASP A 49 -1.47 5.31 15.70
CA ASP A 49 -2.41 5.94 14.75
C ASP A 49 -2.17 5.51 13.28
N LEU A 50 -0.96 5.05 12.96
CA LEU A 50 -0.61 4.55 11.62
C LEU A 50 -1.37 3.28 11.26
N ASN A 51 -1.68 2.42 12.23
CA ASN A 51 -2.39 1.18 11.95
C ASN A 51 -3.84 1.46 11.53
N LEU A 52 -4.53 2.35 12.23
CA LEU A 52 -5.89 2.77 11.86
C LEU A 52 -5.93 3.49 10.50
N ARG A 53 -4.93 4.34 10.22
CA ARG A 53 -4.81 5.01 8.92
C ARG A 53 -4.52 4.02 7.78
N ALA A 54 -3.60 3.08 7.99
CA ALA A 54 -3.29 2.04 7.01
C ALA A 54 -4.51 1.14 6.76
N MET A 55 -5.19 0.69 7.83
CA MET A 55 -6.42 -0.07 7.73
C MET A 55 -7.51 0.71 6.99
N SER A 56 -7.64 2.03 7.23
CA SER A 56 -8.65 2.85 6.54
C SER A 56 -8.40 2.91 5.04
N LEU A 57 -7.14 2.97 4.61
CA LEU A 57 -6.78 2.97 3.20
C LEU A 57 -7.13 1.62 2.55
N VAL A 58 -6.72 0.51 3.19
CA VAL A 58 -7.04 -0.85 2.72
C VAL A 58 -8.54 -1.08 2.67
N TYR A 59 -9.26 -0.70 3.74
CA TYR A 59 -10.72 -0.84 3.82
C TYR A 59 -11.41 -0.06 2.71
N THR A 60 -10.99 1.19 2.48
CA THR A 60 -11.55 2.02 1.41
C THR A 60 -11.22 1.45 0.03
N THR A 61 -10.03 0.89 -0.18
CA THR A 61 -9.67 0.18 -1.40
C THR A 61 -10.55 -1.05 -1.63
N LEU A 62 -10.78 -1.87 -0.60
CA LEU A 62 -11.64 -3.05 -0.72
C LEU A 62 -13.09 -2.67 -1.02
N LEU A 63 -13.61 -1.61 -0.38
CA LEU A 63 -14.97 -1.14 -0.61
C LEU A 63 -15.12 -0.51 -2.01
N SER A 64 -14.10 0.21 -2.49
CA SER A 64 -14.11 0.82 -3.84
C SER A 64 -13.89 -0.17 -4.98
N LEU A 65 -13.32 -1.35 -4.71
CA LEU A 65 -13.20 -2.42 -5.70
C LEU A 65 -14.56 -2.99 -6.10
N VAL A 66 -15.55 -3.04 -5.20
CA VAL A 66 -16.87 -3.63 -5.50
C VAL A 66 -17.58 -2.92 -6.66
N PRO A 67 -17.74 -1.57 -6.65
CA PRO A 67 -18.30 -0.85 -7.79
C PRO A 67 -17.45 -0.97 -9.06
N LEU A 68 -16.11 -0.93 -8.93
CA LEU A 68 -15.21 -1.03 -10.08
C LEU A 68 -15.40 -2.36 -10.81
N ILE A 69 -15.46 -3.46 -10.06
CA ILE A 69 -15.67 -4.82 -10.57
C ILE A 69 -17.05 -4.93 -11.24
N ALA A 70 -18.09 -4.35 -10.65
CA ALA A 70 -19.43 -4.34 -11.23
C ALA A 70 -19.49 -3.61 -12.58
N VAL A 71 -18.81 -2.46 -12.69
CA VAL A 71 -18.69 -1.72 -13.95
C VAL A 71 -17.87 -2.51 -14.96
N ALA A 72 -16.74 -3.11 -14.56
CA ALA A 72 -15.91 -3.93 -15.43
C ALA A 72 -16.71 -5.11 -16.03
N PHE A 73 -17.50 -5.82 -15.21
CA PHE A 73 -18.34 -6.90 -15.71
C PHE A 73 -19.50 -6.43 -16.59
N SER A 74 -20.11 -5.28 -16.28
CA SER A 74 -21.13 -4.67 -17.16
C SER A 74 -20.57 -4.38 -18.54
N VAL A 75 -19.35 -3.83 -18.60
CA VAL A 75 -18.63 -3.56 -19.84
C VAL A 75 -18.27 -4.86 -20.57
N LEU A 76 -17.71 -5.84 -19.87
CA LEU A 76 -17.38 -7.16 -20.44
C LEU A 76 -18.60 -7.87 -21.04
N LYS A 77 -19.76 -7.79 -20.36
CA LYS A 77 -21.03 -8.33 -20.84
C LYS A 77 -21.53 -7.57 -22.08
N ALA A 78 -21.43 -6.23 -22.09
CA ALA A 78 -21.85 -5.39 -23.21
C ALA A 78 -21.03 -5.63 -24.48
N PHE A 79 -19.76 -6.05 -24.37
CA PHE A 79 -18.89 -6.36 -25.52
C PHE A 79 -19.14 -7.72 -26.17
N GLY A 80 -19.95 -8.60 -25.55
CA GLY A 80 -20.20 -9.96 -26.05
C GLY A 80 -19.09 -10.94 -25.64
N VAL A 81 -19.31 -11.58 -24.49
CA VAL A 81 -18.33 -12.41 -23.75
C VAL A 81 -17.69 -13.52 -24.59
N HIS A 82 -18.48 -14.17 -25.46
CA HIS A 82 -18.00 -15.30 -26.26
C HIS A 82 -17.35 -14.89 -27.61
N ASN A 83 -17.71 -13.74 -28.20
CA ASN A 83 -17.21 -13.39 -29.54
C ASN A 83 -15.97 -12.49 -29.54
N GLN A 84 -15.77 -11.69 -28.48
CA GLN A 84 -14.68 -10.71 -28.46
C GLN A 84 -13.79 -10.78 -27.22
N ILE A 85 -14.31 -11.25 -26.08
CA ILE A 85 -13.57 -11.24 -24.81
C ILE A 85 -12.72 -12.50 -24.62
N GLU A 86 -13.27 -13.69 -24.90
CA GLU A 86 -12.54 -14.96 -24.81
C GLU A 86 -11.16 -14.94 -25.51
N PRO A 87 -11.03 -14.53 -26.79
CA PRO A 87 -9.72 -14.47 -27.45
C PRO A 87 -8.76 -13.43 -26.84
N VAL A 88 -9.29 -12.33 -26.30
CA VAL A 88 -8.48 -11.31 -25.61
C VAL A 88 -7.93 -11.86 -24.29
N LEU A 89 -8.76 -12.54 -23.49
CA LEU A 89 -8.31 -13.17 -22.25
C LEU A 89 -7.28 -14.28 -22.52
N LEU A 90 -7.53 -15.12 -23.52
CA LEU A 90 -6.60 -16.18 -23.93
C LEU A 90 -5.24 -15.62 -24.38
N SER A 91 -5.21 -14.50 -25.12
CA SER A 91 -3.94 -13.87 -25.54
C SER A 91 -3.20 -13.19 -24.39
N ILE A 92 -3.90 -12.52 -23.47
CA ILE A 92 -3.29 -11.90 -22.29
C ILE A 92 -2.67 -12.96 -21.38
N PHE A 93 -3.34 -14.11 -21.23
CA PHE A 93 -2.90 -15.19 -20.36
C PHE A 93 -2.11 -16.29 -21.07
N GLU A 94 -1.85 -16.15 -22.37
CA GLU A 94 -0.98 -17.04 -23.14
C GLU A 94 0.40 -17.27 -22.47
N PRO A 95 1.07 -16.25 -21.88
CA PRO A 95 2.34 -16.44 -21.17
C PRO A 95 2.25 -17.37 -19.95
N LEU A 96 1.04 -17.62 -19.44
CA LEU A 96 0.78 -18.51 -18.29
C LEU A 96 0.54 -19.96 -18.72
N GLY A 97 0.53 -20.26 -20.03
CA GLY A 97 0.32 -21.59 -20.58
C GLY A 97 -1.04 -22.19 -20.21
N ALA A 98 -1.07 -23.45 -19.79
CA ALA A 98 -2.31 -24.17 -19.45
C ALA A 98 -3.14 -23.46 -18.36
N ARG A 99 -2.50 -22.76 -17.41
CA ARG A 99 -3.20 -22.01 -16.36
C ARG A 99 -3.98 -20.82 -16.92
N GLY A 100 -3.53 -20.24 -18.03
CA GLY A 100 -4.23 -19.12 -18.68
C GLY A 100 -5.60 -19.52 -19.22
N GLN A 101 -5.73 -20.75 -19.75
CA GLN A 101 -7.02 -21.29 -20.18
C GLN A 101 -7.96 -21.52 -19.00
N GLU A 102 -7.49 -22.13 -17.91
CA GLU A 102 -8.30 -22.36 -16.70
C GLU A 102 -8.83 -21.05 -16.09
N ILE A 103 -7.98 -20.02 -16.01
CA ILE A 103 -8.36 -18.69 -15.52
C ILE A 103 -9.38 -18.04 -16.45
N THR A 104 -9.16 -18.14 -17.77
CA THR A 104 -10.09 -17.60 -18.76
C THR A 104 -11.48 -18.23 -18.61
N VAL A 105 -11.57 -19.56 -18.56
CA VAL A 105 -12.84 -20.29 -18.36
C VAL A 105 -13.51 -19.87 -17.05
N SER A 106 -12.75 -19.72 -15.96
CA SER A 106 -13.29 -19.28 -14.67
C SER A 106 -13.86 -17.86 -14.73
N ILE A 107 -13.18 -16.94 -15.42
CA ILE A 107 -13.65 -15.56 -15.59
C ILE A 107 -14.92 -15.53 -16.46
N ILE A 108 -14.95 -16.24 -17.58
CA ILE A 108 -16.12 -16.32 -18.46
C ILE A 108 -17.33 -16.87 -17.69
N GLY A 109 -17.15 -18.00 -16.99
CA GLY A 109 -18.22 -18.58 -16.17
C GLY A 109 -18.69 -17.66 -15.03
N PHE A 110 -17.79 -16.88 -14.43
CA PHE A 110 -18.19 -15.89 -13.42
C PHE A 110 -19.06 -14.78 -14.04
N VAL A 111 -18.65 -14.22 -15.18
CA VAL A 111 -19.39 -13.16 -15.87
C VAL A 111 -20.79 -13.62 -16.28
N GLU A 112 -20.94 -14.85 -16.75
CA GLU A 112 -22.24 -15.40 -17.17
C GLU A 112 -23.20 -15.62 -15.99
N ASN A 113 -22.67 -16.04 -14.84
CA ASN A 113 -23.48 -16.35 -13.65
C ASN A 113 -23.82 -15.10 -12.81
N VAL A 114 -23.10 -13.99 -13.00
CA VAL A 114 -23.41 -12.73 -12.32
C VAL A 114 -24.65 -12.09 -12.96
N LYS A 115 -25.79 -12.23 -12.28
CA LYS A 115 -27.01 -11.47 -12.56
C LYS A 115 -26.85 -10.05 -12.02
N VAL A 116 -26.25 -9.18 -12.82
CA VAL A 116 -26.42 -7.73 -12.68
C VAL A 116 -27.85 -7.39 -13.12
N GLY A 117 -28.68 -6.99 -12.17
CA GLY A 117 -30.00 -6.40 -12.38
C GLY A 117 -29.89 -4.93 -12.74
#